data_AF-A0A136WGN9-F1
#
_entry.id   AF-A0A136WGN9-F1
#
_cell.length_a   1.000
_cell.length_b   1.000
_cell.length_c   1.000
_cell.angle_alpha   90.00
_cell.angle_beta   90.00
_cell.angle_gamma   90.00
#
_symmetry.space_group_name_H-M   'P 1'
#
loop_
_entity.id
_entity.type
_entity.pdbx_description
1 polymer ?
#
loop_
_entity_poly.entity_id
_entity_poly.type
_entity_poly.pdbx_seq_one_letter_code
_entity_poly.pdbx_strand_id
1 'polypeptide(L)'
;MGYKHLHSPEITSDCKKEPESEKICEAKGIYPCPCCGYRTYPVPKEEAIAYICPVCFWENDMFTSSDDEPSDENHGMTLNEGRRNYSLFGACSQDMLFYVRKPKPEELVK
;
A
#
# COMPACT_ATOMS: atom_id res chain seq x y z
N MET A 1 -31.79 -39.45 4.49
CA MET A 1 -32.12 -38.01 4.46
C MET A 1 -31.42 -37.39 3.27
N GLY A 2 -32.15 -37.10 2.19
CA GLY A 2 -31.61 -36.51 0.98
C GLY A 2 -31.74 -34.99 1.00
N TYR A 3 -30.69 -34.29 0.58
CA TYR A 3 -30.79 -32.86 0.31
C TYR A 3 -30.99 -32.67 -1.19
N LYS A 4 -32.21 -32.25 -1.54
CA LYS A 4 -32.60 -31.89 -2.91
C LYS A 4 -31.87 -30.60 -3.26
N HIS A 5 -31.13 -30.61 -4.37
CA HIS A 5 -30.74 -29.38 -5.08
C HIS A 5 -32.01 -28.62 -5.45
N LEU A 6 -32.19 -27.41 -4.91
CA LEU A 6 -33.18 -26.46 -5.40
C LEU A 6 -32.47 -25.22 -5.91
N HIS A 7 -32.46 -25.13 -7.25
CA HIS A 7 -32.46 -23.94 -8.10
C HIS A 7 -31.46 -22.81 -7.82
N SER A 8 -30.40 -22.81 -8.64
CA SER A 8 -29.59 -21.62 -8.94
C SER A 8 -30.45 -20.62 -9.72
N PRO A 9 -30.58 -19.34 -9.30
CA PRO A 9 -31.26 -18.35 -10.10
C PRO A 9 -30.37 -17.90 -11.27
N GLU A 10 -30.88 -18.07 -12.49
CA GLU A 10 -30.26 -17.58 -13.72
C GLU A 10 -30.23 -16.05 -13.72
N ILE A 11 -29.04 -15.46 -13.65
CA ILE A 11 -28.85 -14.02 -13.77
C ILE A 11 -28.89 -13.66 -15.26
N THR A 12 -30.04 -13.17 -15.72
CA THR A 12 -30.13 -12.42 -16.97
C THR A 12 -30.53 -10.99 -16.66
N SER A 13 -29.66 -10.05 -17.02
CA SER A 13 -30.00 -8.82 -17.75
C SER A 13 -28.83 -7.85 -17.64
N ASP A 14 -28.27 -7.59 -18.81
CA ASP A 14 -27.31 -6.55 -19.11
C ASP A 14 -27.85 -5.20 -18.63
N CYS A 15 -27.26 -4.66 -17.56
CA CYS A 15 -27.34 -3.23 -17.27
C CYS A 15 -25.91 -2.72 -17.33
N LYS A 16 -25.50 -2.30 -18.53
CA LYS A 16 -24.26 -1.56 -18.74
C LYS A 16 -24.34 -0.25 -17.95
N LYS A 17 -23.91 -0.29 -16.70
CA LYS A 17 -23.40 0.89 -16.03
C LYS A 17 -21.95 0.99 -16.45
N GLU A 18 -21.66 1.91 -17.37
CA GLU A 18 -20.30 2.41 -17.52
C GLU A 18 -19.85 2.84 -16.12
N PRO A 19 -18.69 2.37 -15.61
CA PRO A 19 -18.12 2.99 -14.44
C PRO A 19 -17.74 4.40 -14.88
N GLU A 20 -18.59 5.36 -14.53
CA GLU A 20 -18.26 6.76 -14.47
C GLU A 20 -16.94 6.82 -13.72
N SER A 21 -15.85 7.06 -14.45
CA SER A 21 -14.50 6.93 -13.93
C SER A 21 -14.40 7.87 -12.75
N GLU A 22 -14.53 7.31 -11.55
CA GLU A 22 -14.35 8.00 -10.30
C GLU A 22 -12.97 8.62 -10.41
N LYS A 23 -12.93 9.93 -10.65
CA LYS A 23 -11.69 10.68 -10.59
C LYS A 23 -11.27 10.58 -9.14
N ILE A 24 -10.48 9.56 -8.83
CA ILE A 24 -9.62 9.53 -7.66
C ILE A 24 -8.71 10.72 -7.89
N CYS A 25 -9.05 11.84 -7.26
CA CYS A 25 -8.09 12.89 -7.00
C CYS A 25 -6.99 12.23 -6.16
N GLU A 26 -5.94 11.73 -6.81
CA GLU A 26 -4.78 11.19 -6.12
C GLU A 26 -4.31 12.29 -5.16
N ALA A 27 -4.61 12.13 -3.87
CA ALA A 27 -4.26 13.11 -2.86
C ALA A 27 -2.72 13.20 -2.87
N LYS A 28 -2.22 14.41 -3.12
CA LYS A 28 -0.79 14.65 -3.23
C LYS A 28 -0.11 14.28 -1.91
N GLY A 29 0.89 13.42 -1.96
CA GLY A 29 1.73 13.09 -0.81
C GLY A 29 2.50 14.32 -0.31
N ILE A 30 2.39 14.62 0.98
CA ILE A 30 3.16 15.67 1.66
C ILE A 30 3.80 15.18 2.97
N TYR A 31 3.41 14.01 3.45
CA TYR A 31 3.95 13.40 4.66
C TYR A 31 5.01 12.34 4.30
N PRO A 32 6.12 12.26 5.07
CA PRO A 32 7.22 11.37 4.75
C PRO A 32 6.82 9.91 5.00
N CYS A 33 7.21 9.03 4.07
CA CYS A 33 7.19 7.59 4.32
C CYS A 33 8.23 7.24 5.40
N PRO A 34 7.86 6.47 6.45
CA PRO A 34 8.78 6.13 7.54
C PRO A 34 9.96 5.25 7.11
N CYS A 35 9.86 4.60 5.94
CA CYS A 35 10.90 3.73 5.38
C CYS A 35 11.89 4.51 4.50
N CYS A 36 11.44 5.20 3.44
CA CYS A 36 12.36 5.86 2.49
C CYS A 36 12.53 7.38 2.71
N GLY A 37 11.69 7.99 3.53
CA GLY A 37 11.69 9.42 3.84
C GLY A 37 11.10 10.34 2.77
N TYR A 38 10.73 9.84 1.59
CA TYR A 38 10.07 10.69 0.57
C TYR A 38 8.64 11.03 0.97
N ARG A 39 8.18 12.23 0.59
CA ARG A 39 6.83 12.73 0.90
C ARG A 39 5.76 12.11 0.01
N THR A 40 5.42 10.85 0.28
CA THR A 40 4.41 10.10 -0.50
C THR A 40 3.07 9.96 0.20
N TYR A 41 3.02 10.07 1.53
CA TYR A 41 1.78 9.82 2.26
C TYR A 41 0.84 11.03 2.11
N PRO A 42 -0.43 10.82 1.73
CA PRO A 42 -1.41 11.89 1.56
C PRO A 42 -1.92 12.46 2.88
N VAL A 43 -1.75 11.70 3.97
CA VAL A 43 -2.13 12.02 5.35
C VAL A 43 -0.98 11.64 6.31
N PRO A 44 -0.99 12.08 7.58
CA PRO A 44 0.02 11.65 8.57
C PRO A 44 0.11 10.11 8.70
N LYS A 45 1.25 9.60 9.19
CA LYS A 45 1.50 8.15 9.36
C LYS A 45 0.39 7.49 10.18
N GLU A 46 -0.10 8.17 11.20
CA GLU A 46 -1.10 7.69 12.14
C GLU A 46 -2.50 7.53 11.50
N GLU A 47 -2.72 8.15 10.34
CA GLU A 47 -3.98 8.11 9.58
C GLU A 47 -3.85 7.34 8.25
N ALA A 48 -2.61 7.05 7.81
CA ALA A 48 -2.32 6.41 6.53
C ALA A 48 -2.47 4.89 6.60
N ILE A 49 -3.62 4.38 7.04
CA ILE A 49 -3.88 2.95 7.30
C ILE A 49 -3.54 2.11 6.05
N ALA A 50 -2.64 1.13 6.20
CA ALA A 50 -2.24 0.21 5.13
C ALA A 50 -1.79 0.92 3.82
N TYR A 51 -1.35 2.17 3.90
CA TYR A 51 -0.91 2.90 2.71
C TYR A 51 0.44 2.37 2.24
N ILE A 52 0.51 1.96 0.98
CA ILE A 52 1.73 1.46 0.35
C ILE A 52 2.51 2.62 -0.29
N CYS A 53 3.74 2.84 0.16
CA CYS A 53 4.61 3.84 -0.44
C CYS A 53 5.01 3.41 -1.87
N PRO A 54 4.72 4.19 -2.93
CA PRO A 54 5.07 3.81 -4.30
C PRO A 54 6.59 3.90 -4.59
N VAL A 55 7.38 4.51 -3.71
CA VAL A 55 8.83 4.66 -3.90
C VAL A 55 9.63 3.52 -3.30
N CYS A 56 9.16 2.92 -2.21
CA CYS A 56 9.87 1.83 -1.54
C CYS A 56 9.02 0.59 -1.28
N PHE A 57 7.72 0.65 -1.54
CA PHE A 57 6.76 -0.43 -1.31
C PHE A 57 6.55 -0.85 0.15
N TRP A 58 6.98 -0.03 1.12
CA TRP A 58 6.62 -0.23 2.52
C TRP A 58 5.12 0.05 2.72
N GLU A 59 4.40 -0.92 3.28
CA GLU A 59 3.00 -0.77 3.69
C GLU A 59 2.93 -0.21 5.11
N ASN A 60 2.13 0.84 5.32
CA ASN A 60 2.09 1.51 6.61
C ASN A 60 1.34 0.68 7.66
N ASP A 61 2.09 0.18 8.62
CA ASP A 61 1.59 -0.44 9.84
C ASP A 61 1.55 0.60 10.96
N MET A 62 0.34 1.07 11.27
CA MET A 62 0.11 2.06 12.32
C MET A 62 0.06 1.45 13.73
N PHE A 63 0.06 0.13 13.84
CA PHE A 63 -0.07 -0.59 15.11
C PHE A 63 1.28 -0.97 15.72
N THR A 64 2.36 -0.95 14.93
CA THR A 64 3.73 -1.02 15.45
C THR A 64 4.02 0.11 16.45
N SER A 65 4.50 -0.28 17.63
CA SER A 65 4.88 0.61 18.73
C SER A 65 6.34 1.04 18.66
N SER A 66 7.17 0.38 17.84
CA SER A 66 8.58 0.73 17.64
C SER A 66 9.11 0.31 16.26
N ASP A 67 10.23 0.88 15.84
CA ASP A 67 10.84 0.59 14.54
C ASP A 67 11.50 -0.80 14.45
N ASP A 68 11.69 -1.47 15.59
CA ASP A 68 12.22 -2.83 15.73
C ASP A 68 11.11 -3.88 15.96
N GLU A 69 9.85 -3.45 16.02
CA GLU A 69 8.71 -4.34 16.10
C GLU A 69 8.41 -4.92 14.69
N PRO A 70 8.24 -6.25 14.57
CA PRO A 70 7.79 -6.88 13.32
C PRO A 70 6.45 -6.29 12.86
N SER A 71 6.37 -5.88 11.61
CA SER A 71 5.11 -5.39 11.02
C SER A 71 4.32 -6.53 10.40
N ASP A 72 3.02 -6.62 10.73
CA ASP A 72 2.13 -7.65 10.18
C ASP A 72 1.88 -7.41 8.68
N GLU A 73 1.71 -6.15 8.28
CA GLU A 73 1.54 -5.69 6.90
C GLU A 73 2.78 -5.97 6.04
N ASN A 74 3.97 -6.05 6.65
CA ASN A 74 5.23 -6.29 5.95
C ASN A 74 5.80 -7.70 6.21
N HIS A 75 4.94 -8.69 6.45
CA HIS A 75 5.30 -10.11 6.60
C HIS A 75 6.32 -10.38 7.73
N GLY A 76 6.20 -9.64 8.82
CA GLY A 76 7.09 -9.74 9.98
C GLY A 76 8.42 -8.99 9.83
N MET A 77 8.63 -8.24 8.74
CA MET A 77 9.79 -7.37 8.59
C MET A 77 9.64 -6.13 9.49
N THR A 78 10.73 -5.76 10.17
CA THR A 78 10.78 -4.54 10.98
C THR A 78 10.99 -3.30 10.09
N LEU A 79 10.59 -2.12 10.57
CA LEU A 79 10.81 -0.88 9.82
C LEU A 79 12.30 -0.57 9.65
N ASN A 80 13.13 -0.89 10.64
CA ASN A 80 14.58 -0.78 10.53
C ASN A 80 15.19 -1.72 9.46
N GLU A 81 14.64 -2.92 9.26
CA GLU A 81 15.00 -3.78 8.12
C GLU A 81 14.56 -3.16 6.80
N GLY A 82 13.32 -2.66 6.71
CA GLY A 82 12.81 -1.98 5.52
C GLY A 82 13.70 -0.79 5.09
N ARG A 83 14.15 0.04 6.04
CA ARG A 83 15.07 1.17 5.79
C ARG A 83 16.43 0.71 5.27
N ARG A 84 16.99 -0.35 5.86
CA ARG A 84 18.27 -0.94 5.43
C ARG A 84 18.13 -1.49 4.01
N ASN A 85 17.07 -2.24 3.73
CA ASN A 85 16.77 -2.79 2.41
C ASN A 85 16.57 -1.69 1.37
N TYR A 86 15.85 -0.62 1.70
CA TYR A 86 15.67 0.50 0.79
C TYR A 86 17.01 1.13 0.40
N SER A 87 17.92 1.28 1.37
CA SER A 87 19.26 1.82 1.12
C SER A 87 20.11 0.91 0.22
N LEU A 88 19.90 -0.41 0.27
CA LEU A 88 20.64 -1.40 -0.52
C LEU A 88 20.04 -1.64 -1.91
N PHE A 89 18.71 -1.73 -2.00
CA PHE A 89 18.00 -2.22 -3.18
C PHE A 89 17.18 -1.13 -3.87
N GLY A 90 16.75 -0.11 -3.13
CA GLY A 90 15.75 0.86 -3.60
C GLY A 90 14.29 0.42 -3.38
N ALA A 91 14.07 -0.65 -2.60
CA ALA A 91 12.76 -1.13 -2.16
C ALA A 91 12.85 -1.70 -0.73
N CYS A 92 11.72 -1.81 -0.02
CA CYS A 92 11.65 -2.33 1.35
C CYS A 92 12.05 -3.81 1.44
N SER A 93 11.94 -4.56 0.36
CA SER A 93 12.51 -5.88 0.17
C SER A 93 12.88 -6.10 -1.29
N GLN A 94 13.72 -7.09 -1.57
CA GLN A 94 14.20 -7.37 -2.93
C GLN A 94 13.06 -7.81 -3.87
N ASP A 95 12.09 -8.56 -3.35
CA ASP A 95 10.94 -9.04 -4.13
C ASP A 95 10.01 -7.91 -4.58
N MET A 96 10.05 -6.77 -3.89
CA MET A 96 9.18 -5.62 -4.19
C MET A 96 9.76 -4.65 -5.23
N LEU A 97 10.99 -4.89 -5.71
CA LEU A 97 11.65 -4.02 -6.69
C LEU A 97 10.84 -3.82 -7.97
N PHE A 98 10.03 -4.79 -8.37
CA PHE A 98 9.21 -4.68 -9.57
C PHE A 98 8.08 -3.66 -9.45
N TYR A 99 7.65 -3.33 -8.22
CA TYR A 99 6.50 -2.48 -7.96
C TYR A 99 6.85 -1.03 -7.61
N VAL A 100 8.14 -0.72 -7.40
CA VAL A 100 8.56 0.64 -7.05
C VAL A 100 8.71 1.53 -8.28
N ARG A 101 8.54 2.84 -8.06
CA ARG A 101 8.91 3.88 -9.01
C ARG A 101 9.94 4.83 -8.40
N LYS A 102 10.63 5.58 -9.26
CA LYS A 102 11.44 6.72 -8.80
C LYS A 102 10.56 7.76 -8.09
N PRO A 103 11.08 8.46 -7.07
CA PRO A 103 10.40 9.60 -6.47
C PRO A 103 10.19 10.71 -7.51
N LYS A 104 9.05 11.38 -7.46
CA LYS A 104 8.76 12.58 -8.24
C LYS A 104 9.52 13.78 -7.64
N PRO A 105 9.81 14.84 -8.41
CA PRO A 105 10.53 16.01 -7.91
C PRO A 105 9.91 16.63 -6.65
N GLU A 106 8.58 16.63 -6.54
CA GLU A 106 7.86 17.21 -5.41
C GLU A 106 7.98 16.37 -4.12
N GLU A 107 8.35 15.09 -4.24
CA GLU A 107 8.49 14.14 -3.13
C GLU A 107 9.90 14.17 -2.51
N LEU A 108 10.88 14.79 -3.19
CA LEU A 108 12.31 14.79 -2.83
C LEU A 108 12.64 15.60 -1.58
N VAL A 109 11.75 16.49 -1.15
CA VAL A 109 11.96 17.27 0.06
C VAL A 109 11.65 16.34 1.23
N LYS A 110 12.70 15.76 1.82
CA LYS A 110 12.62 14.91 3.01
C LYS A 110 12.47 15.77 4.27
#